data_AF-A0A1F9DX29-F1
#
_entry.id   AF-A0A1F9DX29-F1
#
_cell.length_a   1.000
_cell.length_b   1.000
_cell.length_c   1.000
_cell.angle_alpha   90.00
_cell.angle_beta   90.00
_cell.angle_gamma   90.00
#
_symmetry.space_group_name_H-M   'P 1'
#
loop_
_entity.id
_entity.type
_entity.pdbx_description
1 polymer ?
#
loop_
_entity_poly.entity_id
_entity_poly.type
_entity_poly.pdbx_seq_one_letter_code
_entity_poly.pdbx_strand_id
1 'polypeptide(L)'
;MASLQTDETSDSHSAKAARFEARITAEQKTLFLRAAALTGRSLTDFVVASAQETAVRTVREHEAMTLSARDREAFVSALLNPP
;
A
#
# COMPACT_ATOMS: atom_id res chain seq x y z
N MET A 1 -12.19 30.08 37.77
CA MET A 1 -12.79 29.44 36.57
C MET A 1 -11.67 29.14 35.60
N ALA A 2 -11.73 27.95 35.01
CA ALA A 2 -10.61 27.16 34.51
C ALA A 2 -9.79 27.81 33.38
N SER A 3 -8.48 27.55 33.47
CA SER A 3 -7.47 27.70 32.44
C SER A 3 -7.85 26.90 31.18
N LEU A 4 -7.61 27.47 30.00
CA LEU A 4 -7.49 26.71 28.76
C LEU A 4 -6.07 26.90 28.24
N GLN A 5 -5.24 25.91 28.56
CA GLN A 5 -3.97 25.60 27.93
C GLN A 5 -4.25 25.13 26.48
N THR A 6 -3.43 25.66 25.57
CA THR A 6 -2.89 25.06 24.34
C THR A 6 -3.38 23.67 23.95
N ASP A 7 -3.72 23.48 22.67
CA ASP A 7 -3.02 22.44 21.90
C ASP A 7 -2.90 22.87 20.43
N GLU A 8 -1.65 22.92 19.98
CA GLU A 8 -1.23 23.16 18.62
C GLU A 8 -1.82 22.06 17.72
N THR A 9 -2.53 22.45 16.65
CA THR A 9 -2.74 21.55 15.51
C THR A 9 -1.38 21.34 14.82
N SER A 10 -0.55 20.49 15.41
CA SER A 10 0.58 19.89 14.71
C SER A 10 -0.03 18.92 13.70
N ASP A 11 -0.21 19.42 12.47
CA ASP A 11 -0.30 18.55 11.30
C ASP A 11 0.98 17.72 11.28
N SER A 12 0.92 16.56 11.92
CA SER A 12 1.94 15.54 11.83
C SER A 12 1.95 15.07 10.38
N HIS A 13 2.74 15.76 9.55
CA HIS A 13 3.42 15.13 8.45
C HIS A 13 4.13 13.94 9.07
N SER A 14 3.49 12.77 9.04
CA SER A 14 4.01 11.52 9.56
C SER A 14 5.43 11.40 9.05
N ALA A 15 6.39 11.70 9.93
CA ALA A 15 7.78 11.77 9.53
C ALA A 15 8.13 10.38 8.98
N LYS A 16 8.79 10.33 7.83
CA LYS A 16 9.27 9.08 7.19
C LYS A 16 10.36 8.44 8.08
N ALA A 17 9.97 7.96 9.25
CA ALA A 17 10.84 7.45 10.29
C ALA A 17 11.20 5.98 10.05
N ALA A 18 10.30 5.24 9.40
CA ALA A 18 10.55 3.86 8.98
C ALA A 18 11.54 3.81 7.80
N ARG A 19 12.49 2.87 7.86
CA ARG A 19 13.50 2.66 6.81
C ARG A 19 13.16 1.45 5.95
N PHE A 20 13.35 1.60 4.64
CA PHE A 20 13.27 0.52 3.68
C PHE A 20 14.69 0.07 3.30
N GLU A 21 15.22 -0.90 4.05
CA GLU A 21 16.58 -1.41 3.87
C GLU A 21 16.58 -2.60 2.90
N ALA A 22 17.29 -2.47 1.78
CA ALA A 22 17.44 -3.54 0.81
C ALA A 22 18.86 -3.54 0.22
N ARG A 23 19.45 -4.73 0.06
CA ARG A 23 20.67 -4.94 -0.70
C ARG A 23 20.29 -5.42 -2.10
N ILE A 24 20.86 -4.77 -3.12
CA ILE A 24 20.59 -5.08 -4.53
C ILE A 24 21.91 -5.27 -5.27
N THR A 25 21.85 -6.01 -6.37
CA THR A 25 22.99 -6.17 -7.28
C THR A 25 23.22 -4.90 -8.09
N ALA A 26 24.41 -4.78 -8.69
CA ALA A 26 24.73 -3.65 -9.59
C ALA A 26 23.81 -3.60 -10.82
N GLU A 27 23.42 -4.78 -11.33
CA GLU A 27 22.49 -4.91 -12.45
C GLU A 27 21.09 -4.39 -12.08
N GLN A 28 20.56 -4.81 -10.93
CA GLN A 28 19.28 -4.30 -10.41
C GLN A 28 19.32 -2.77 -10.23
N LYS A 29 20.40 -2.23 -9.66
CA LYS A 29 20.56 -0.79 -9.49
C LYS A 29 20.50 -0.05 -10.84
N THR A 30 21.17 -0.59 -11.86
CA THR A 30 21.21 0.01 -13.21
C THR A 30 19.83 0.01 -13.85
N LEU A 31 19.12 -1.12 -13.74
CA LEU A 31 17.75 -1.26 -14.24
C LEU A 31 16.81 -0.26 -13.57
N PHE A 32 16.83 -0.17 -12.24
CA PHE A 32 15.96 0.72 -11.49
C PHE A 32 16.25 2.19 -11.77
N LEU A 33 17.53 2.57 -11.91
CA LEU A 33 17.92 3.93 -12.30
C LEU A 33 17.35 4.30 -13.67
N ARG A 34 17.43 3.39 -14.65
CA ARG A 34 16.85 3.62 -15.98
C ARG A 34 15.34 3.77 -15.89
N ALA A 35 14.65 2.91 -15.15
CA ALA A 35 13.20 2.98 -14.99
C ALA A 35 12.74 4.26 -14.26
N ALA A 36 13.48 4.69 -13.24
CA ALA A 36 13.26 5.95 -12.54
C ALA A 36 13.42 7.16 -13.48
N ALA A 37 14.48 7.17 -14.29
CA ALA A 37 14.72 8.22 -15.29
C ALA A 37 13.59 8.30 -16.33
N LEU A 38 13.10 7.15 -16.83
CA LEU A 38 11.98 7.09 -17.78
C LEU A 38 10.66 7.63 -17.19
N THR A 39 10.52 7.57 -15.87
CA THR A 39 9.31 8.05 -15.16
C THR A 39 9.50 9.44 -14.55
N GLY A 40 10.65 10.09 -14.79
CA GLY A 40 10.91 11.46 -14.33
C GLY A 40 11.05 11.61 -12.82
N ARG A 41 11.40 10.53 -12.10
CA ARG A 41 11.48 10.50 -10.63
C ARG A 41 12.81 9.97 -10.13
N SER A 42 13.10 10.23 -8.86
CA SER A 42 14.31 9.72 -8.21
C SER A 42 14.26 8.19 -8.06
N LEU A 43 15.42 7.54 -7.93
CA LEU A 43 15.49 6.10 -7.68
C LEU A 43 14.71 5.69 -6.43
N THR A 44 14.87 6.44 -5.34
CA THR A 44 14.18 6.16 -4.07
C THR A 44 12.67 6.26 -4.23
N ASP A 45 12.18 7.32 -4.88
CA ASP A 45 10.76 7.50 -5.13
C ASP A 45 10.19 6.41 -6.05
N PHE A 46 10.92 6.05 -7.11
CA PHE A 46 10.56 4.94 -7.99
C PHE A 46 10.37 3.63 -7.22
N VAL A 47 11.37 3.25 -6.42
CA VAL A 47 11.35 1.97 -5.70
C VAL A 47 10.24 1.94 -4.65
N VAL A 48 10.08 3.01 -3.87
CA VAL A 48 9.04 3.08 -2.83
C VAL A 48 7.65 3.04 -3.45
N ALA A 49 7.40 3.82 -4.50
CA ALA A 49 6.10 3.83 -5.18
C ALA A 49 5.78 2.47 -5.82
N SER A 50 6.74 1.85 -6.51
CA SER A 50 6.53 0.53 -7.12
C SER A 50 6.33 -0.58 -6.10
N ALA A 51 7.03 -0.54 -4.96
CA ALA A 51 6.82 -1.46 -3.86
C ALA A 51 5.43 -1.27 -3.23
N GLN A 52 4.99 -0.03 -3.02
CA GLN A 52 3.67 0.29 -2.50
C GLN A 52 2.56 -0.21 -3.42
N GLU A 53 2.64 0.09 -4.72
CA GLU A 53 1.66 -0.36 -5.71
C GLU A 53 1.52 -1.88 -5.72
N THR A 54 2.66 -2.57 -5.74
CA THR A 54 2.70 -4.03 -5.74
C THR A 54 2.13 -4.59 -4.43
N ALA A 55 2.51 -4.03 -3.29
CA ALA A 55 2.01 -4.47 -1.99
C ALA A 55 0.48 -4.31 -1.88
N VAL A 56 -0.07 -3.16 -2.28
CA VAL A 56 -1.51 -2.91 -2.27
C VAL A 56 -2.24 -3.91 -3.15
N ARG A 57 -1.73 -4.16 -4.37
CA ARG A 57 -2.32 -5.16 -5.27
C ARG A 57 -2.26 -6.55 -4.66
N THR A 58 -1.11 -6.98 -4.16
CA THR A 58 -0.92 -8.30 -3.57
C THR A 58 -1.85 -8.51 -2.37
N VAL A 59 -1.90 -7.56 -1.44
CA VAL A 59 -2.79 -7.64 -0.27
C VAL A 59 -4.25 -7.73 -0.71
N ARG A 60 -4.68 -6.86 -1.62
CA ARG A 60 -6.05 -6.89 -2.15
C ARG A 60 -6.39 -8.22 -2.81
N GLU A 61 -5.47 -8.79 -3.60
CA GLU A 61 -5.68 -10.08 -4.27
C GLU A 61 -5.79 -11.25 -3.27
N HIS A 62 -5.08 -11.19 -2.14
CA HIS A 62 -5.13 -12.23 -1.10
C HIS A 62 -6.32 -12.04 -0.13
N GLU A 63 -6.68 -10.80 0.18
CA GLU A 63 -7.79 -10.47 1.09
C GLU A 63 -9.15 -10.49 0.40
N ALA A 64 -9.19 -10.27 -0.93
CA ALA A 64 -10.38 -10.56 -1.71
C ALA A 64 -10.62 -12.07 -1.66
N MET A 65 -11.47 -12.51 -0.72
CA MET A 65 -12.01 -13.85 -0.70
C MET A 65 -12.62 -14.12 -2.07
N THR A 66 -11.89 -14.88 -2.87
CA THR A 66 -12.44 -15.43 -4.10
C THR A 66 -13.43 -16.48 -3.64
N LEU A 67 -14.69 -16.08 -3.45
CA LEU A 67 -15.75 -17.04 -3.16
C LEU A 67 -15.70 -18.07 -4.28
N SER A 68 -15.46 -19.32 -3.90
CA SER A 68 -15.57 -20.43 -4.84
C SER A 68 -16.96 -20.36 -5.48
N ALA A 69 -17.15 -20.93 -6.67
CA ALA A 69 -18.46 -20.92 -7.32
C ALA A 69 -19.57 -21.39 -6.35
N ARG A 70 -19.25 -22.39 -5.52
CA ARG A 70 -20.13 -22.91 -4.47
C ARG A 70 -20.42 -21.90 -3.36
N ASP A 71 -19.41 -21.20 -2.86
CA ASP A 71 -19.62 -20.22 -1.78
C ASP A 71 -20.39 -18.99 -2.28
N ARG A 72 -20.22 -18.66 -3.57
CA ARG A 72 -20.99 -17.61 -4.24
C ARG A 72 -22.45 -18.00 -4.42
N GLU A 73 -22.73 -19.22 -4.84
CA GLU A 73 -24.10 -19.76 -4.93
C GLU A 73 -24.76 -19.80 -3.55
N ALA A 74 -24.05 -20.25 -2.52
CA ALA A 74 -24.55 -20.26 -1.14
C ALA A 74 -24.85 -18.84 -0.64
N PHE A 75 -23.95 -17.88 -0.90
CA PHE A 75 -24.11 -16.48 -0.53
C PHE A 75 -25.28 -15.81 -1.26
N VAL A 76 -25.40 -16.01 -2.58
CA VAL A 76 -26.53 -15.49 -3.38
C VAL A 76 -27.85 -16.12 -2.94
N SER A 77 -27.86 -17.44 -2.69
CA SER A 77 -29.04 -18.15 -2.20
C SER A 77 -29.51 -17.61 -0.84
N ALA A 78 -28.57 -17.32 0.07
CA ALA A 78 -28.88 -16.72 1.37
C ALA A 78 -29.38 -15.26 1.28
N LEU A 79 -28.93 -14.49 0.28
CA LEU A 79 -29.44 -13.14 0.03
C LEU A 79 -30.85 -13.13 -0.59
N LEU A 80 -31.12 -14.08 -1.49
CA LEU A 80 -32.42 -14.21 -2.16
C LEU A 80 -33.47 -14.89 -1.27
N ASN A 81 -33.04 -15.77 -0.37
CA ASN A 81 -33.88 -16.46 0.61
C ASN A 81 -33.32 -16.24 2.02
N PRO A 82 -33.49 -15.04 2.58
CA PRO A 82 -33.10 -14.78 3.95
C PRO A 82 -33.94 -15.66 4.90
N PRO A 83 -33.35 -16.22 5.98
CA PRO A 83 -34.08 -16.99 6.98
C PRO A 83 -35.10 -16.13 7.76
#